data_AF-H3GTQ6-F1
#
_entry.id   AF-H3GTQ6-F1
#
_cell.length_a   1.000
_cell.length_b   1.000
_cell.length_c   1.000
_cell.angle_alpha   90.00
_cell.angle_beta   90.00
_cell.angle_gamma   90.00
#
_symmetry.space_group_name_H-M   'P 1'
#
loop_
_entity.id
_entity.type
_entity.pdbx_description
1 polymer ?
#
loop_
_entity_poly.entity_id
_entity_poly.type
_entity_poly.pdbx_seq_one_letter_code
_entity_poly.pdbx_strand_id
1 'polypeptide(L)'
;MGTFRLLPLVARVVFSLPSSSAQIERDFGTAGRMVTPQRNSLASHNVDMTTFLNCNRCYVNIAQCPKVSAAAASERVPSNVMVNILQEQDDNWNSLAEFFSATSFDLGVSDDEDDGAGRDLDL
;
A
#
# COMPACT_ATOMS: atom_id res chain seq x y z
N MET A 1 46.04 34.73 -3.76
CA MET A 1 45.39 33.39 -3.72
C MET A 1 43.89 33.61 -3.78
N GLY A 2 43.30 33.43 -4.96
CA GLY A 2 41.91 33.82 -5.25
C GLY A 2 40.91 32.79 -4.72
N THR A 3 40.03 33.22 -3.81
CA THR A 3 38.96 32.39 -3.25
C THR A 3 37.78 32.38 -4.22
N PHE A 4 37.57 31.28 -4.94
CA PHE A 4 36.45 31.15 -5.87
C PHE A 4 35.15 30.84 -5.11
N ARG A 5 34.34 31.86 -4.82
CA ARG A 5 33.07 31.69 -4.06
C ARG A 5 31.98 30.93 -4.82
N LEU A 6 32.01 30.94 -6.16
CA LEU A 6 30.99 30.32 -7.01
C LEU A 6 31.29 28.86 -7.36
N LEU A 7 32.56 28.44 -7.33
CA LEU A 7 32.97 27.07 -7.67
C LEU A 7 32.28 26.00 -6.81
N PRO A 8 32.15 26.17 -5.48
CA PRO A 8 31.41 25.23 -4.63
C PRO A 8 29.92 25.15 -4.98
N LEU A 9 29.31 26.27 -5.39
CA LEU A 9 27.90 26.30 -5.77
C LEU A 9 27.65 25.52 -7.06
N VAL A 10 28.49 25.75 -8.07
CA VAL A 10 28.44 25.02 -9.35
C VAL A 10 28.69 23.53 -9.14
N ALA A 11 29.69 23.18 -8.32
CA ALA A 11 29.97 21.79 -7.99
C ALA A 11 28.75 21.09 -7.37
N ARG A 12 28.06 21.72 -6.42
CA ARG A 12 26.86 21.13 -5.81
C ARG A 12 25.76 20.85 -6.83
N VAL A 13 25.53 21.78 -7.77
CA VAL A 13 24.53 21.56 -8.83
C VAL A 13 24.94 20.40 -9.73
N VAL A 14 26.16 20.42 -10.25
CA VAL A 14 26.65 19.38 -11.17
C VAL A 14 26.63 18.00 -10.53
N PHE A 15 27.10 17.88 -9.28
CA PHE A 15 27.13 16.61 -8.57
C PHE A 15 25.77 16.17 -7.99
N SER A 16 24.75 17.04 -8.00
CA SER A 16 23.39 16.68 -7.60
C SER A 16 22.58 16.01 -8.72
N LEU A 17 23.03 16.14 -9.97
CA LEU A 17 22.37 15.55 -11.11
C LEU A 17 22.80 14.08 -11.23
N PRO A 18 21.85 13.12 -11.20
CA PRO A 18 22.19 11.72 -11.44
C PRO A 18 22.71 11.55 -12.87
N SER A 19 23.75 10.76 -13.05
CA SER A 19 24.31 10.44 -14.37
C SER A 19 23.45 9.44 -15.16
N SER A 20 22.39 8.90 -14.56
CA SER A 20 21.55 7.83 -15.11
C SER A 20 20.05 8.10 -14.88
N SER A 21 19.23 7.70 -15.85
CA SER A 21 17.77 7.67 -15.76
C SER A 21 17.22 6.45 -15.02
N ALA A 22 18.04 5.47 -14.62
CA ALA A 22 17.58 4.21 -14.07
C ALA A 22 16.69 4.36 -12.82
N GLN A 23 16.88 5.43 -12.04
CA GLN A 23 16.00 5.72 -10.90
C GLN A 23 14.59 6.11 -11.36
N ILE A 24 14.51 7.03 -12.33
CA ILE A 24 13.25 7.50 -12.92
C ILE A 24 12.53 6.35 -13.65
N GLU A 25 13.27 5.46 -14.30
CA GLU A 25 12.68 4.28 -14.96
C GLU A 25 12.03 3.30 -13.96
N ARG A 26 12.64 3.11 -12.78
CA ARG A 26 12.02 2.30 -11.70
C ARG A 26 10.76 2.97 -11.16
N ASP A 27 10.77 4.29 -11.03
CA ASP A 27 9.61 5.08 -10.61
C ASP A 27 8.46 4.94 -11.63
N PHE A 28 8.76 5.06 -12.93
CA PHE A 28 7.78 4.84 -14.00
C PHE A 28 7.30 3.40 -14.09
N GLY A 29 8.16 2.41 -13.86
CA GLY A 29 7.76 1.00 -13.80
C GLY A 29 6.71 0.76 -12.70
N THR A 30 6.86 1.44 -11.56
CA THR A 30 5.89 1.37 -10.45
C THR A 30 4.59 2.09 -10.83
N ALA A 31 4.68 3.27 -11.45
CA ALA A 31 3.52 4.04 -11.89
C ALA A 31 2.76 3.40 -13.07
N GLY A 32 3.43 2.58 -13.89
CA GLY A 32 2.85 1.87 -15.04
C GLY A 32 1.60 1.05 -14.68
N ARG A 33 1.54 0.54 -13.45
CA ARG A 33 0.38 -0.21 -12.94
C ARG A 33 -0.87 0.65 -12.70
N MET A 34 -0.72 1.97 -12.59
CA MET A 34 -1.80 2.94 -12.34
C MET A 34 -2.32 3.62 -13.63
N VAL A 35 -1.64 3.39 -14.76
CA VAL A 35 -2.01 3.95 -16.07
C VAL A 35 -2.48 2.87 -17.05
N THR A 36 -2.26 1.59 -16.74
CA THR A 36 -2.68 0.48 -17.59
C THR A 36 -4.19 0.22 -17.45
N PRO A 37 -4.95 0.24 -18.56
CA PRO A 37 -6.42 0.15 -18.53
C PRO A 37 -6.97 -1.10 -17.83
N GLN A 38 -6.24 -2.22 -17.91
CA GLN A 38 -6.69 -3.51 -17.38
C GLN A 38 -6.59 -3.63 -15.86
N ARG A 39 -5.89 -2.72 -15.15
CA ARG A 39 -5.58 -2.93 -13.72
C ARG A 39 -5.89 -1.79 -12.77
N ASN A 40 -6.08 -0.55 -13.24
CA ASN A 40 -6.63 0.60 -12.52
C ASN A 40 -6.29 1.83 -13.37
N SER A 41 -7.20 2.27 -14.25
CA SER A 41 -6.97 3.49 -15.04
C SER A 41 -7.26 4.71 -14.18
N LEU A 42 -6.23 5.23 -13.48
CA LEU A 42 -6.36 6.43 -12.68
C LEU A 42 -6.23 7.68 -13.56
N ALA A 43 -6.93 8.75 -13.19
CA ALA A 43 -6.75 10.06 -13.82
C ALA A 43 -5.30 10.55 -13.62
N SER A 44 -4.77 11.30 -14.60
CA SER A 44 -3.36 11.72 -14.61
C SER A 44 -2.92 12.41 -13.32
N HIS A 45 -3.74 13.31 -12.77
CA HIS A 45 -3.43 14.01 -11.51
C HIS A 45 -3.27 13.05 -10.31
N ASN A 46 -4.01 11.93 -10.29
CA ASN A 46 -3.88 10.92 -9.23
C ASN A 46 -2.61 10.09 -9.39
N VAL A 47 -2.22 9.81 -10.64
CA VAL A 47 -0.95 9.14 -10.94
C VAL A 47 0.23 9.99 -10.49
N ASP A 48 0.19 11.30 -10.79
CA ASP A 48 1.25 12.24 -10.43
C ASP A 48 1.40 12.36 -8.91
N MET A 49 0.30 12.60 -8.20
CA MET A 49 0.30 12.70 -6.74
C MET A 49 0.76 11.40 -6.07
N THR A 50 0.28 10.25 -6.54
CA THR A 50 0.67 8.96 -5.96
C THR A 50 2.14 8.64 -6.21
N THR A 51 2.64 8.94 -7.42
CA THR A 51 4.07 8.80 -7.76
C THR A 51 4.92 9.71 -6.89
N PHE A 52 4.54 10.98 -6.75
CA PHE A 52 5.25 11.93 -5.89
C PHE A 52 5.35 11.43 -4.45
N LEU A 53 4.23 11.02 -3.84
CA LEU A 53 4.22 10.50 -2.47
C LEU A 53 5.06 9.21 -2.34
N ASN A 54 5.00 8.31 -3.33
CA ASN A 54 5.74 7.06 -3.30
C ASN A 54 7.26 7.25 -3.43
N CYS A 55 7.71 8.21 -4.23
CA CYS A 55 9.14 8.51 -4.40
C CYS A 55 9.72 9.34 -3.23
N ASN A 56 8.86 10.00 -2.46
CA ASN A 56 9.23 10.97 -1.41
C ASN A 56 8.79 10.52 0.00
N ARG A 57 8.93 9.22 0.32
CA ARG A 57 8.48 8.65 1.62
C ARG A 57 9.15 9.25 2.85
N CYS A 58 10.31 9.88 2.70
CA CYS A 58 10.96 10.61 3.79
C CYS A 58 10.22 11.91 4.17
N TYR A 59 9.40 12.47 3.28
CA TYR A 59 8.62 13.67 3.52
C TYR A 59 7.20 13.37 4.01
N VAL A 60 6.67 12.19 3.67
CA VAL A 60 5.29 11.80 4.01
C VAL A 60 5.26 10.35 4.49
N ASN A 61 4.89 10.15 5.75
CA ASN A 61 4.58 8.82 6.26
C ASN A 61 3.12 8.47 5.99
N ILE A 62 2.89 7.77 4.88
CA ILE A 62 1.55 7.34 4.44
C ILE A 62 0.91 6.33 5.42
N ALA A 63 1.70 5.70 6.30
CA ALA A 63 1.21 4.79 7.32
C ALA A 63 0.74 5.52 8.61
N GLN A 64 0.98 6.83 8.74
CA GLN A 64 0.53 7.63 9.88
C GLN A 64 -0.88 8.22 9.68
N CYS A 65 -1.78 7.46 9.08
CA CYS A 65 -3.19 7.82 9.07
C CYS A 65 -3.76 7.57 10.48
N PRO A 66 -4.45 8.56 11.10
CA PRO A 66 -5.19 8.33 12.33
C PRO A 66 -6.14 7.14 12.11
N LYS A 67 -6.14 6.19 13.06
CA LYS A 67 -7.05 5.04 12.98
C LYS A 67 -8.47 5.57 12.93
N VAL A 68 -9.18 5.28 11.84
CA VAL A 68 -10.61 5.62 11.72
C VAL A 68 -11.36 4.83 12.79
N SER A 69 -12.19 5.52 13.58
CA SER A 69 -13.03 4.84 14.58
C SER A 69 -14.06 3.96 13.88
N ALA A 70 -14.49 2.88 14.53
CA ALA A 70 -15.48 1.96 13.94
C ALA A 70 -16.76 2.68 13.49
N ALA A 71 -17.23 3.66 14.29
CA ALA A 71 -18.38 4.49 13.96
C ALA A 71 -18.17 5.38 12.73
N ALA A 72 -16.99 6.00 12.59
CA ALA A 72 -16.64 6.85 11.47
C ALA A 72 -16.39 6.06 10.16
N ALA A 73 -16.01 4.79 10.29
CA ALA A 73 -15.86 3.87 9.17
C ALA A 73 -17.23 3.41 8.66
N SER A 74 -18.15 3.00 9.55
CA SER A 74 -19.49 2.53 9.17
C SER A 74 -20.32 3.59 8.44
N GLU A 75 -20.15 4.88 8.78
CA GLU A 75 -20.83 5.99 8.10
C GLU A 75 -20.30 6.26 6.69
N ARG A 76 -19.05 5.85 6.40
CA ARG A 76 -18.35 6.13 5.13
C ARG A 76 -18.24 4.92 4.21
N VAL A 77 -18.84 3.78 4.57
CA VAL A 77 -18.90 2.62 3.68
C VAL A 77 -19.79 2.98 2.49
N PRO A 78 -19.28 2.94 1.25
CA PRO A 78 -20.09 3.19 0.07
C PRO A 78 -21.22 2.16 -0.02
N SER A 79 -22.43 2.59 -0.38
CA SER A 79 -23.58 1.68 -0.49
C SER A 79 -23.36 0.56 -1.52
N ASN A 80 -22.51 0.79 -2.53
CA ASN A 80 -22.10 -0.21 -3.51
C ASN A 80 -21.13 -1.27 -2.97
N VAL A 81 -20.62 -1.12 -1.75
CA VAL A 81 -19.76 -2.11 -1.05
C VAL A 81 -20.57 -2.96 -0.06
N MET A 82 -21.78 -2.50 0.29
CA MET A 82 -22.72 -3.24 1.12
C MET A 82 -23.42 -4.30 0.26
N VAL A 83 -22.78 -5.46 0.08
CA VAL A 83 -23.45 -6.64 -0.46
C VAL A 83 -24.33 -7.20 0.65
N ASN A 84 -25.64 -7.02 0.54
CA ASN A 84 -26.58 -7.67 1.45
C ASN A 84 -26.58 -9.17 1.13
N ILE A 85 -25.72 -9.95 1.80
CA ILE A 85 -25.67 -11.42 1.68
C ILE A 85 -26.97 -12.06 2.23
N LEU A 86 -27.86 -11.27 2.84
CA LEU A 86 -29.05 -11.74 3.54
C LEU A 86 -30.36 -11.26 2.90
N GLN A 87 -30.43 -11.16 1.58
CA GLN A 87 -31.72 -11.08 0.89
C GLN A 87 -31.78 -12.14 -0.19
N GLU A 88 -32.54 -13.19 0.13
CA GLU A 88 -32.81 -14.40 -0.65
C GLU A 88 -31.63 -15.38 -0.69
N GLN A 89 -31.58 -16.21 0.35
CA GLN A 89 -30.82 -17.45 0.40
C GLN A 89 -31.42 -18.43 -0.62
N ASP A 90 -31.22 -18.15 -1.90
CA ASP A 90 -31.35 -19.17 -2.94
C ASP A 90 -30.16 -20.12 -2.82
N ASP A 91 -30.41 -21.42 -2.95
CA ASP A 91 -29.46 -22.53 -2.76
C ASP A 91 -28.13 -22.40 -3.53
N ASN A 92 -28.05 -21.46 -4.47
CA ASN A 92 -26.86 -21.09 -5.22
C ASN A 92 -25.75 -20.40 -4.39
N TRP A 93 -26.09 -19.71 -3.28
CA TRP A 93 -25.08 -19.04 -2.44
C TRP A 93 -24.24 -19.99 -1.59
N ASN A 94 -24.79 -21.15 -1.22
CA ASN A 94 -24.04 -22.18 -0.50
C ASN A 94 -22.87 -22.70 -1.36
N SER A 95 -23.06 -22.81 -2.69
CA SER A 95 -22.00 -23.19 -3.63
C SER A 95 -20.89 -22.14 -3.73
N LEU A 96 -21.23 -20.85 -3.62
CA LEU A 96 -20.25 -19.77 -3.69
C LEU A 96 -19.43 -19.65 -2.38
N ALA A 97 -20.07 -19.85 -1.23
CA ALA A 97 -19.38 -19.91 0.05
C ALA A 97 -18.37 -21.07 0.09
N GLU A 98 -18.77 -22.24 -0.43
CA GLU A 98 -17.88 -23.39 -0.59
C GLU A 98 -16.72 -23.11 -1.55
N PHE A 99 -16.94 -22.33 -2.62
CA PHE A 99 -15.89 -21.90 -3.56
C PHE A 99 -14.85 -20.96 -2.91
N PHE A 100 -15.29 -20.00 -2.10
CA PHE A 100 -14.38 -19.11 -1.35
C PHE A 100 -13.67 -19.84 -0.20
N SER A 101 -14.32 -20.83 0.44
CA SER A 101 -13.68 -21.71 1.42
C SER A 101 -12.71 -22.71 0.80
N ALA A 102 -12.97 -23.19 -0.42
CA ALA A 102 -12.07 -24.09 -1.16
C ALA A 102 -10.87 -23.37 -1.76
N THR A 103 -10.94 -22.04 -1.89
CA THR A 103 -9.82 -21.17 -2.29
C THR A 103 -9.22 -20.46 -1.08
N SER A 104 -8.91 -21.22 -0.03
CA SER A 104 -7.94 -20.73 0.96
C SER A 104 -6.59 -20.56 0.22
N PHE A 105 -6.26 -19.32 -0.08
CA PHE A 105 -4.89 -18.94 -0.40
C PHE A 105 -4.15 -18.98 0.92
N ASP A 106 -3.34 -20.04 1.10
CA ASP A 106 -2.38 -20.18 2.18
C ASP A 106 -1.34 -19.05 2.08
N LEU A 107 -1.69 -17.89 2.65
CA LEU A 107 -0.74 -16.85 2.95
C LEU A 107 0.00 -17.32 4.19
N GLY A 108 1.03 -18.16 3.99
CA GLY A 108 1.84 -18.80 5.02
C GLY A 108 2.48 -17.82 6.02
N VAL A 109 1.65 -17.26 6.89
CA VAL A 109 2.02 -16.53 8.08
C VAL A 109 1.81 -17.52 9.22
N SER A 110 2.82 -18.36 9.42
CA SER A 110 2.97 -19.12 10.66
C SER A 110 3.23 -18.11 11.78
N ASP A 111 2.20 -17.85 12.56
CA ASP A 111 2.29 -17.11 13.82
C ASP A 111 2.81 -18.11 14.88
N ASP A 112 4.12 -18.22 14.99
CA ASP A 112 4.77 -18.95 16.08
C ASP A 112 4.65 -18.13 17.37
N GLU A 113 3.47 -18.19 18.01
CA GLU A 113 3.28 -17.76 19.39
C GLU A 113 3.72 -18.93 20.31
N ASP A 114 4.99 -18.90 20.71
CA ASP A 114 5.57 -19.68 21.81
C ASP A 114 5.03 -19.16 23.14
N ASP A 115 3.86 -19.64 23.56
CA ASP A 115 3.36 -19.41 24.91
C ASP A 115 3.86 -20.49 25.86
N GLY A 116 5.02 -20.22 26.44
CA GLY A 116 5.56 -20.92 27.59
C GLY A 116 4.64 -20.79 28.81
N ALA A 117 3.85 -21.82 29.08
CA ALA A 117 3.18 -22.00 30.36
C ALA A 117 4.09 -22.80 31.32
N GLY A 118 4.76 -22.09 32.24
CA GLY A 118 5.28 -22.65 33.48
C GLY A 118 4.19 -23.46 34.19
N ARG A 119 4.50 -24.67 34.65
CA ARG A 119 4.92 -24.93 36.04
C ARG A 119 3.98 -24.26 37.05
N ASP A 120 3.08 -25.09 37.56
CA ASP A 120 2.81 -25.35 38.98
C ASP A 120 1.32 -25.36 39.28
N LEU A 121 0.84 -26.54 39.69
CA LEU A 121 -0.16 -26.71 40.75
C LEU A 121 0.06 -28.09 41.38
N ASP A 122 0.53 -28.05 42.62
CA ASP A 122 0.88 -29.13 43.53
C ASP A 122 -0.30 -30.02 43.95
N LEU A 123 -0.05 -31.33 44.10
CA LEU A 123 -0.24 -32.18 45.30
C LEU A 123 0.00 -33.66 44.99
#